data_AF-A0A1G4YPY3-F1
#
_entry.id   AF-A0A1G4YPY3-F1
#
_cell.length_a   1.000
_cell.length_b   1.000
_cell.length_c   1.000
_cell.angle_alpha   90.00
_cell.angle_beta   90.00
_cell.angle_gamma   90.00
#
_symmetry.space_group_name_H-M   'P 1'
#
loop_
_entity.id
_entity.type
_entity.pdbx_description
1 polymer ?
#
loop_
_entity_poly.entity_id
_entity_poly.type
_entity_poly.pdbx_seq_one_letter_code
_entity_poly.pdbx_strand_id
1 'polypeptide(L)'
;MRLASFQITNFRSINDSGSIDSSQITAILGRNDSGKSNLLRALHSLNPTEGLAPLSPIKDFPRHRRLEECTGDTPVVHTRWALDDGERAALAAIFPRATGVSHVTASRGYGTARWAGFEGLAELSIDVSDIKGKVRKIVPAIKAAAEKVGEEAKAMLEQEADAFDAAMIASPDFIKWSAGAVKATQALRKALASVDAELSDKQEQMLVELEELSLSIANDKPALDQARAWVIEKLPRFIYVDEYPALPGRQNLADYLARKGWGQTTPGQQSFEKLCKVAGLDPQQLQDLQEKNDQATRNQLANRAGSVVTAEIRRLWKDRPLKVRFNLDGQHLDTMVSDPNGSYEVEVNLDERSRGFQWFFSFYIAFFADTKGGEAEDAILLLDEPGLHLHPHSQADLLAHFEKDFGNQIIYTTHSPFMVPTHRLDAVRTASLDEARGTTVSNTAEGDERTLFPLKAALALSRIAGEPVKPEPVKAVAVKAEVAKAAPAKAVAGEGVKPAKAAKPVEVVKPVEAVKPVEVVAVAEAAPVVAPVSAPVATPVAAAPLPAKQEPAKPVVVESAKPVAEVAPVATAMPVAAAAEAVVAAQPEPVKPVVVAESTTPTEAPASAMSEQADSELTQPA
;
A
#
# COMPACT_ATOMS: atom_id res chain seq x y z
N MET A 1 5.60 14.80 4.28
CA MET A 1 5.20 14.39 5.64
C MET A 1 5.87 13.07 5.96
N ARG A 2 6.31 12.85 7.20
CA ARG A 2 6.92 11.58 7.65
C ARG A 2 6.04 10.89 8.69
N LEU A 3 5.74 9.60 8.51
CA LEU A 3 5.00 8.81 9.49
C LEU A 3 5.86 8.64 10.76
N ALA A 4 5.38 9.17 11.88
CA ALA A 4 6.05 9.16 13.18
C ALA A 4 5.55 8.02 14.07
N SER A 5 4.24 7.78 14.12
CA SER A 5 3.66 6.58 14.74
C SER A 5 2.30 6.21 14.13
N PHE A 6 1.83 4.98 14.37
CA PHE A 6 0.52 4.49 13.93
C PHE A 6 -0.11 3.54 14.95
N GLN A 7 -1.44 3.50 14.99
CA GLN A 7 -2.21 2.62 15.87
C GLN A 7 -3.31 1.97 15.04
N ILE A 8 -3.45 0.65 15.16
CA ILE A 8 -4.49 -0.14 14.50
C ILE A 8 -5.49 -0.59 15.56
N THR A 9 -6.78 -0.42 15.27
CA THR A 9 -7.88 -0.87 16.12
C THR A 9 -8.90 -1.66 15.30
N ASN A 10 -9.73 -2.46 15.96
CA ASN A 10 -10.89 -3.12 15.36
C ASN A 10 -10.63 -3.85 14.02
N PHE A 11 -9.50 -4.56 13.88
CA PHE A 11 -9.07 -5.19 12.63
C PHE A 11 -8.57 -6.64 12.82
N ARG A 12 -9.40 -7.60 12.43
CA ARG A 12 -9.13 -9.06 12.36
C ARG A 12 -8.70 -9.71 13.68
N SER A 13 -7.40 -9.66 13.99
CA SER A 13 -6.81 -10.16 15.24
C SER A 13 -6.50 -9.03 16.24
N ILE A 14 -6.60 -7.78 15.81
CA ILE A 14 -6.25 -6.58 16.56
C ILE A 14 -7.52 -5.94 17.11
N ASN A 15 -7.67 -5.87 18.43
CA ASN A 15 -8.67 -4.99 19.05
C ASN A 15 -8.09 -3.58 19.20
N ASP A 16 -6.89 -3.49 19.79
CA ASP A 16 -6.04 -2.30 19.80
C ASP A 16 -4.56 -2.74 19.82
N SER A 17 -3.75 -2.25 18.87
CA SER A 17 -2.32 -2.55 18.81
C SER A 17 -1.48 -1.81 19.85
N GLY A 18 -2.00 -0.70 20.41
CA GLY A 18 -1.20 0.37 20.98
C GLY A 18 -0.57 1.26 19.90
N SER A 19 0.05 2.38 20.30
CA SER A 19 0.75 3.28 19.38
C SER A 19 2.13 2.73 19.02
N ILE A 20 2.38 2.51 17.73
CA ILE A 20 3.58 1.90 17.17
C ILE A 20 4.45 3.00 16.56
N ASP A 21 5.60 3.27 17.17
CA ASP A 21 6.53 4.30 16.69
C ASP A 21 7.25 3.84 15.41
N SER A 22 7.37 4.70 14.40
CA SER A 22 7.98 4.37 13.11
C SER A 22 9.20 5.24 12.81
N SER A 23 10.28 4.62 12.33
CA SER A 23 11.50 5.33 11.90
C SER A 23 11.55 5.44 10.36
N GLN A 24 12.74 5.59 9.75
CA GLN A 24 12.92 5.29 8.33
C GLN A 24 12.69 3.79 8.08
N ILE A 25 13.20 2.94 8.97
CA ILE A 25 13.07 1.48 8.91
C ILE A 25 12.40 1.02 10.21
N THR A 26 11.38 0.18 10.12
CA THR A 26 10.64 -0.32 11.29
C THR A 26 10.42 -1.82 11.15
N ALA A 27 11.06 -2.61 12.01
CA ALA A 27 11.08 -4.07 11.95
C ALA A 27 10.14 -4.68 12.99
N ILE A 28 9.01 -5.23 12.55
CA ILE A 28 7.99 -5.85 13.41
C ILE A 28 8.28 -7.35 13.56
N LEU A 29 8.91 -7.71 14.69
CA LEU A 29 9.19 -9.08 15.08
C LEU A 29 7.98 -9.70 15.79
N GLY A 30 7.95 -11.02 15.91
CA GLY A 30 6.93 -11.71 16.71
C GLY A 30 6.95 -13.22 16.51
N ARG A 31 5.82 -13.85 16.82
CA ARG A 31 5.52 -15.26 16.51
C ARG A 31 4.70 -15.38 15.23
N ASN A 32 4.71 -16.55 14.58
CA ASN A 32 3.71 -16.88 13.56
C ASN A 32 2.30 -16.60 14.13
N ASP A 33 1.40 -16.13 13.28
CA ASP A 33 0.00 -15.82 13.62
C ASP A 33 -0.22 -14.71 14.68
N SER A 34 0.84 -14.02 15.14
CA SER A 34 0.71 -12.87 16.06
C SER A 34 0.07 -11.61 15.45
N GLY A 35 -0.40 -11.67 14.20
CA GLY A 35 -1.12 -10.59 13.52
C GLY A 35 -0.26 -9.54 12.82
N LYS A 36 1.06 -9.76 12.69
CA LYS A 36 2.00 -8.81 12.05
C LYS A 36 1.52 -8.35 10.66
N SER A 37 1.12 -9.30 9.82
CA SER A 37 0.54 -9.07 8.48
C SER A 37 -0.76 -8.25 8.52
N ASN A 38 -1.56 -8.38 9.58
CA ASN A 38 -2.80 -7.61 9.74
C ASN A 38 -2.49 -6.13 10.08
N LEU A 39 -1.41 -5.83 10.80
CA LEU A 39 -0.97 -4.45 11.05
C LEU A 39 -0.64 -3.74 9.72
N LEU A 40 0.16 -4.39 8.87
CA LEU A 40 0.53 -3.86 7.57
C LEU A 40 -0.69 -3.70 6.64
N ARG A 41 -1.56 -4.72 6.53
CA ARG A 41 -2.77 -4.66 5.70
C ARG A 41 -3.79 -3.61 6.19
N ALA A 42 -3.88 -3.38 7.50
CA ALA A 42 -4.67 -2.29 8.05
C ALA A 42 -4.07 -0.93 7.67
N LEU A 43 -2.77 -0.72 7.93
CA LEU A 43 -2.08 0.54 7.62
C LEU A 43 -2.14 0.89 6.13
N HIS A 44 -1.95 -0.11 5.25
CA HIS A 44 -2.11 0.03 3.79
C HIS A 44 -3.43 0.68 3.40
N SER A 45 -4.52 0.29 4.06
CA SER A 45 -5.87 0.72 3.73
C SER A 45 -6.13 2.22 3.95
N LEU A 46 -5.23 2.96 4.62
CA LEU A 46 -5.37 4.41 4.84
C LEU A 46 -5.20 5.24 3.55
N ASN A 47 -4.24 4.87 2.69
CA ASN A 47 -3.96 5.59 1.44
C ASN A 47 -3.25 4.67 0.41
N PRO A 48 -3.93 3.59 -0.04
CA PRO A 48 -3.36 2.66 -1.02
C PRO A 48 -3.20 3.31 -2.40
N THR A 49 -2.46 2.68 -3.31
CA THR A 49 -2.27 3.17 -4.69
C THR A 49 -3.50 2.96 -5.57
N GLU A 50 -4.23 1.86 -5.41
CA GLU A 50 -5.40 1.52 -6.24
C GLU A 50 -6.65 2.36 -5.92
N GLY A 51 -6.60 3.16 -4.85
CA GLY A 51 -7.70 4.01 -4.39
C GLY A 51 -8.43 3.48 -3.16
N LEU A 52 -9.15 4.37 -2.47
CA LEU A 52 -9.70 4.10 -1.15
C LEU A 52 -11.01 3.30 -1.21
N ALA A 53 -10.94 2.00 -0.89
CA ALA A 53 -12.10 1.12 -0.76
C ALA A 53 -12.65 1.06 0.69
N PRO A 54 -13.96 0.79 0.87
CA PRO A 54 -14.51 0.41 2.17
C PRO A 54 -13.97 -0.97 2.58
N LEU A 55 -13.73 -1.16 3.88
CA LEU A 55 -13.33 -2.45 4.45
C LEU A 55 -14.56 -3.36 4.61
N SER A 56 -14.36 -4.68 4.62
CA SER A 56 -15.47 -5.64 4.69
C SER A 56 -15.69 -6.09 6.14
N PRO A 57 -16.82 -5.76 6.79
CA PRO A 57 -17.07 -6.17 8.18
C PRO A 57 -16.93 -7.69 8.38
N ILE A 58 -17.38 -8.49 7.41
CA ILE A 58 -17.32 -9.96 7.46
C ILE A 58 -15.88 -10.51 7.39
N LYS A 59 -14.97 -9.83 6.70
CA LYS A 59 -13.57 -10.30 6.52
C LYS A 59 -12.59 -9.67 7.50
N ASP A 60 -12.83 -8.39 7.82
CA ASP A 60 -11.84 -7.51 8.43
C ASP A 60 -12.19 -7.10 9.87
N PHE A 61 -13.45 -7.20 10.32
CA PHE A 61 -13.81 -6.93 11.72
C PHE A 61 -13.38 -8.09 12.65
N PRO A 62 -13.07 -7.84 13.95
CA PRO A 62 -12.65 -8.90 14.85
C PRO A 62 -13.74 -9.95 15.05
N ARG A 63 -13.44 -11.20 14.68
CA ARG A 63 -14.44 -12.29 14.54
C ARG A 63 -15.16 -12.72 15.83
N HIS A 64 -14.74 -12.20 16.98
CA HIS A 64 -15.37 -12.46 18.29
C HIS A 64 -16.40 -11.38 18.68
N ARG A 65 -16.53 -10.30 17.90
CA ARG A 65 -17.48 -9.19 18.10
C ARG A 65 -18.66 -9.30 17.14
N ARG A 66 -19.77 -8.64 17.49
CA ARG A 66 -20.99 -8.66 16.66
C ARG A 66 -20.85 -7.69 15.50
N LEU A 67 -21.26 -8.09 14.30
CA LEU A 67 -21.24 -7.20 13.12
C LEU A 67 -22.15 -5.97 13.29
N GLU A 68 -23.14 -6.05 14.18
CA GLU A 68 -23.99 -4.94 14.64
C GLU A 68 -23.19 -3.77 15.25
N GLU A 69 -22.01 -4.05 15.81
CA GLU A 69 -21.10 -3.04 16.38
C GLU A 69 -20.28 -2.29 15.32
N CYS A 70 -20.24 -2.81 14.08
CA CYS A 70 -19.34 -2.33 13.02
C CYS A 70 -20.03 -1.30 12.10
N THR A 71 -20.03 -0.04 12.52
CA THR A 71 -20.47 1.10 11.70
C THR A 71 -19.40 1.54 10.69
N GLY A 72 -19.79 2.33 9.68
CA GLY A 72 -18.82 2.92 8.73
C GLY A 72 -17.75 3.79 9.40
N ASP A 73 -18.10 4.46 10.50
CA ASP A 73 -17.20 5.34 11.25
C ASP A 73 -16.38 4.59 12.34
N THR A 74 -16.56 3.28 12.48
CA THR A 74 -15.78 2.46 13.42
C THR A 74 -14.29 2.60 13.07
N PRO A 75 -13.44 3.08 14.00
CA PRO A 75 -12.05 3.41 13.69
C PRO A 75 -11.25 2.14 13.39
N VAL A 76 -10.32 2.24 12.44
CA VAL A 76 -9.43 1.13 12.04
C VAL A 76 -7.97 1.55 12.09
N VAL A 77 -7.65 2.69 11.47
CA VAL A 77 -6.28 3.21 11.39
C VAL A 77 -6.25 4.60 11.98
N HIS A 78 -5.32 4.83 12.91
CA HIS A 78 -4.88 6.15 13.33
C HIS A 78 -3.39 6.29 13.01
N THR A 79 -2.97 7.43 12.48
CA THR A 79 -1.57 7.73 12.13
C THR A 79 -1.20 9.13 12.56
N ARG A 80 0.05 9.29 13.01
CA ARG A 80 0.66 10.52 13.48
C ARG A 80 1.87 10.85 12.61
N TRP A 81 1.90 12.05 12.05
CA TRP A 81 2.86 12.48 11.04
C TRP A 81 3.64 13.68 11.53
N ALA A 82 4.97 13.64 11.39
CA ALA A 82 5.82 14.81 11.55
C ALA A 82 5.86 15.58 10.22
N LEU A 83 5.72 16.90 10.30
CA LEU A 83 5.90 17.82 9.17
C LEU A 83 7.38 18.21 9.02
N ASP A 84 7.81 18.57 7.81
CA ASP A 84 9.04 19.34 7.59
C ASP A 84 8.80 20.88 7.68
N ASP A 85 9.85 21.69 7.50
CA ASP A 85 9.75 23.16 7.58
C ASP A 85 8.95 23.80 6.44
N GLY A 86 9.00 23.24 5.22
CA GLY A 86 8.20 23.69 4.10
C GLY A 86 6.72 23.32 4.29
N GLU A 87 6.46 22.14 4.83
CA GLU A 87 5.11 21.68 5.19
C GLU A 87 4.51 22.49 6.34
N ARG A 88 5.29 22.83 7.38
CA ARG A 88 4.87 23.77 8.42
C ARG A 88 4.49 25.13 7.85
N ALA A 89 5.33 25.70 6.97
CA ALA A 89 5.07 26.98 6.34
C ALA A 89 3.82 26.96 5.45
N ALA A 90 3.62 25.89 4.66
CA ALA A 90 2.44 25.72 3.82
C ALA A 90 1.15 25.56 4.65
N LEU A 91 1.19 24.78 5.74
CA LEU A 91 0.07 24.61 6.64
C LEU A 91 -0.29 25.92 7.36
N ALA A 92 0.71 26.68 7.84
CA ALA A 92 0.51 27.98 8.47
C ALA A 92 -0.08 29.03 7.50
N ALA A 93 0.28 28.97 6.21
CA ALA A 93 -0.29 29.85 5.19
C ALA A 93 -1.77 29.54 4.86
N ILE A 94 -2.19 28.27 5.00
CA ILE A 94 -3.60 27.86 4.86
C ILE A 94 -4.39 28.18 6.14
N PHE A 95 -3.80 27.93 7.31
CA PHE A 95 -4.46 28.03 8.61
C PHE A 95 -3.50 28.62 9.67
N PRO A 96 -3.51 29.95 9.89
CA PRO A 96 -2.49 30.63 10.72
C PRO A 96 -2.35 30.11 12.17
N ARG A 97 -3.44 29.62 12.79
CA ARG A 97 -3.38 28.98 14.12
C ARG A 97 -2.52 27.72 14.16
N ALA A 98 -2.28 27.07 13.03
CA ALA A 98 -1.41 25.91 12.92
C ALA A 98 0.10 26.24 12.85
N THR A 99 0.50 27.51 13.00
CA THR A 99 1.93 27.92 13.01
C THR A 99 2.76 27.16 14.07
N GLY A 100 2.17 26.75 15.20
CA GLY A 100 2.83 25.93 16.22
C GLY A 100 2.75 24.40 16.00
N VAL A 101 2.05 23.93 14.97
CA VAL A 101 1.76 22.51 14.75
C VAL A 101 2.96 21.82 14.11
N SER A 102 3.65 21.00 14.89
CA SER A 102 4.75 20.14 14.43
C SER A 102 4.28 18.79 13.89
N HIS A 103 3.10 18.33 14.32
CA HIS A 103 2.56 17.02 14.01
C HIS A 103 1.08 17.08 13.65
N VAL A 104 0.69 16.32 12.62
CA VAL A 104 -0.71 16.15 12.19
C VAL A 104 -1.12 14.69 12.31
N THR A 105 -2.40 14.45 12.50
CA THR A 105 -2.96 13.09 12.53
C THR A 105 -3.85 12.84 11.33
N ALA A 106 -3.86 11.60 10.85
CA ALA A 106 -4.78 11.13 9.81
C ALA A 106 -5.35 9.77 10.20
N SER A 107 -6.64 9.56 9.96
CA SER A 107 -7.37 8.36 10.41
C SER A 107 -8.38 7.89 9.36
N ARG A 108 -8.71 6.58 9.38
CA ARG A 108 -9.86 6.03 8.65
C ARG A 108 -10.66 5.01 9.47
N GLY A 109 -11.92 4.85 9.12
CA GLY A 109 -12.79 3.79 9.60
C GLY A 109 -13.09 2.74 8.53
N TYR A 110 -14.16 1.97 8.72
CA TYR A 110 -14.63 0.95 7.76
C TYR A 110 -15.14 1.56 6.44
N GLY A 111 -15.74 2.74 6.48
CA GLY A 111 -16.18 3.48 5.29
C GLY A 111 -15.03 4.06 4.47
N THR A 112 -15.36 4.84 3.44
CA THR A 112 -14.41 5.57 2.59
C THR A 112 -14.08 6.98 3.10
N ALA A 113 -14.54 7.34 4.29
CA ALA A 113 -14.17 8.59 4.94
C ALA A 113 -12.73 8.53 5.49
N ARG A 114 -12.04 9.67 5.44
CA ARG A 114 -10.77 9.90 6.14
C ARG A 114 -10.86 11.21 6.91
N TRP A 115 -10.25 11.26 8.08
CA TRP A 115 -10.28 12.42 8.96
C TRP A 115 -8.87 12.87 9.29
N ALA A 116 -8.68 14.19 9.40
CA ALA A 116 -7.41 14.79 9.77
C ALA A 116 -7.54 15.68 11.02
N GLY A 117 -6.47 15.70 11.82
CA GLY A 117 -6.35 16.48 13.05
C GLY A 117 -4.96 17.10 13.21
N PHE A 118 -4.81 17.97 14.21
CA PHE A 118 -3.62 18.78 14.44
C PHE A 118 -3.22 18.70 15.90
N GLU A 119 -1.96 18.38 16.21
CA GLU A 119 -1.45 18.35 17.57
C GLU A 119 -0.87 19.70 17.98
N GLY A 120 -1.19 20.16 19.20
CA GLY A 120 -0.70 21.45 19.70
C GLY A 120 -1.32 22.67 18.99
N LEU A 121 -2.50 22.51 18.37
CA LEU A 121 -3.25 23.63 17.78
C LEU A 121 -3.60 24.66 18.86
N ALA A 122 -3.20 25.93 18.65
CA ALA A 122 -3.50 27.01 19.59
C ALA A 122 -5.02 27.21 19.74
N GLU A 123 -5.50 27.37 20.98
CA GLU A 123 -6.92 27.61 21.26
C GLU A 123 -7.44 28.90 20.60
N LEU A 124 -8.73 28.92 20.27
CA LEU A 124 -9.40 30.09 19.71
C LEU A 124 -9.81 31.04 20.85
N SER A 125 -8.83 31.72 21.45
CA SER A 125 -9.04 32.68 22.53
C SER A 125 -9.38 34.08 22.00
N ILE A 126 -10.35 34.75 22.62
CA ILE A 126 -10.77 36.12 22.29
C ILE A 126 -10.74 36.99 23.55
N ASP A 127 -10.14 38.17 23.48
CA ASP A 127 -10.23 39.16 24.58
C ASP A 127 -11.60 39.88 24.54
N VAL A 128 -12.55 39.31 25.28
CA VAL A 128 -13.90 39.88 25.47
C VAL A 128 -13.88 41.23 26.19
N SER A 129 -12.80 41.57 26.90
CA SER A 129 -12.60 42.86 27.58
C SER A 129 -12.16 43.95 26.61
N ASP A 130 -11.19 43.65 25.72
CA ASP A 130 -10.76 44.57 24.66
C ASP A 130 -11.91 44.86 23.67
N ILE A 131 -12.64 43.84 23.22
CA ILE A 131 -13.83 44.03 22.36
C ILE A 131 -14.83 44.98 23.02
N LYS A 132 -15.22 44.73 24.29
CA LYS A 132 -16.12 45.63 25.04
C LYS A 132 -15.51 47.02 25.22
N GLY A 133 -14.19 47.12 25.35
CA GLY A 133 -13.45 48.39 25.43
C GLY A 133 -13.41 49.19 24.13
N LYS A 134 -13.41 48.53 22.97
CA LYS A 134 -13.48 49.14 21.63
C LYS A 134 -14.90 49.54 21.27
N VAL A 135 -15.87 48.63 21.42
CA VAL A 135 -17.30 48.87 21.14
C VAL A 135 -17.83 50.08 21.92
N ARG A 136 -17.50 50.19 23.22
CA ARG A 136 -17.83 51.35 24.06
C ARG A 136 -17.25 52.70 23.61
N LYS A 137 -16.28 52.72 22.69
CA LYS A 137 -15.71 53.94 22.08
C LYS A 137 -16.24 54.21 20.67
N ILE A 138 -16.77 53.18 20.01
CA ILE A 138 -17.30 53.23 18.64
C ILE A 138 -18.79 53.59 18.67
N VAL A 139 -19.62 52.85 19.41
CA VAL A 139 -21.09 53.03 19.41
C VAL A 139 -21.51 54.45 19.82
N PRO A 140 -20.99 55.06 20.91
CA PRO A 140 -21.35 56.45 21.25
C PRO A 140 -20.84 57.48 20.24
N ALA A 141 -19.74 57.19 19.53
CA ALA A 141 -19.19 58.09 18.52
C ALA A 141 -20.04 58.10 17.25
N ILE A 142 -20.57 56.94 16.85
CA ILE A 142 -21.48 56.82 15.71
C ILE A 142 -22.82 57.50 16.02
N LYS A 143 -23.35 57.37 17.25
CA LYS A 143 -24.54 58.14 17.65
C LYS A 143 -24.28 59.66 17.67
N ALA A 144 -23.11 60.10 18.13
CA ALA A 144 -22.69 61.51 18.05
C ALA A 144 -22.37 62.01 16.63
N ALA A 145 -22.16 61.11 15.66
CA ALA A 145 -22.13 61.43 14.23
C ALA A 145 -23.55 61.52 13.64
N ALA A 146 -24.44 60.61 14.03
CA ALA A 146 -25.84 60.55 13.61
C ALA A 146 -26.62 61.83 13.98
N GLU A 147 -26.28 62.50 15.10
CA GLU A 147 -26.86 63.80 15.47
C GLU A 147 -26.55 64.96 14.50
N LYS A 148 -25.60 64.78 13.57
CA LYS A 148 -25.19 65.82 12.60
C LYS A 148 -25.87 65.69 11.24
N VAL A 149 -26.73 64.68 11.06
CA VAL A 149 -27.35 64.31 9.77
C VAL A 149 -28.88 64.37 9.85
N GLY A 150 -29.56 64.33 8.71
CA GLY A 150 -31.02 64.43 8.63
C GLY A 150 -31.75 63.27 9.31
N GLU A 151 -32.95 63.52 9.86
CA GLU A 151 -33.66 62.58 10.76
C GLU A 151 -33.81 61.15 10.21
N GLU A 152 -34.17 60.98 8.93
CA GLU A 152 -34.31 59.65 8.31
C GLU A 152 -32.99 58.85 8.34
N ALA A 153 -31.86 59.52 8.13
CA ALA A 153 -30.55 58.89 8.11
C ALA A 153 -29.93 58.77 9.51
N LYS A 154 -30.28 59.67 10.44
CA LYS A 154 -30.00 59.52 11.87
C LYS A 154 -30.61 58.22 12.40
N ALA A 155 -31.90 57.97 12.11
CA ALA A 155 -32.59 56.75 12.54
C ALA A 155 -31.90 55.47 12.00
N MET A 156 -31.45 55.49 10.75
CA MET A 156 -30.71 54.37 10.16
C MET A 156 -29.34 54.14 10.83
N LEU A 157 -28.57 55.21 11.09
CA LEU A 157 -27.28 55.11 11.78
C LEU A 157 -27.42 54.63 13.23
N GLU A 158 -28.44 55.10 13.96
CA GLU A 158 -28.70 54.64 15.33
C GLU A 158 -29.14 53.17 15.36
N GLN A 159 -29.96 52.73 14.40
CA GLN A 159 -30.37 51.33 14.26
C GLN A 159 -29.19 50.39 13.97
N GLU A 160 -28.32 50.74 13.02
CA GLU A 160 -27.14 49.91 12.71
C GLU A 160 -26.09 49.95 13.84
N ALA A 161 -25.97 51.05 14.58
CA ALA A 161 -25.10 51.13 15.76
C ALA A 161 -25.57 50.24 16.92
N ASP A 162 -26.90 50.15 17.16
CA ASP A 162 -27.47 49.24 18.16
C ASP A 162 -27.44 47.77 17.69
N ALA A 163 -27.61 47.52 16.39
CA ALA A 163 -27.39 46.18 15.82
C ALA A 163 -25.92 45.73 15.97
N PHE A 164 -24.96 46.64 15.84
CA PHE A 164 -23.54 46.38 16.09
C PHE A 164 -23.24 46.11 17.57
N ASP A 165 -23.76 46.91 18.51
CA ASP A 165 -23.57 46.66 19.95
C ASP A 165 -24.12 45.27 20.36
N ALA A 166 -25.32 44.93 19.87
CA ALA A 166 -25.95 43.63 20.08
C ALA A 166 -25.15 42.47 19.45
N ALA A 167 -24.63 42.63 18.22
CA ALA A 167 -23.81 41.62 17.55
C ALA A 167 -22.44 41.41 18.24
N MET A 168 -21.91 42.45 18.90
CA MET A 168 -20.63 42.38 19.62
C MET A 168 -20.73 41.78 21.02
N ILE A 169 -21.92 41.34 21.46
CA ILE A 169 -22.08 40.53 22.67
C ILE A 169 -21.49 39.14 22.42
N ALA A 170 -20.30 38.88 22.99
CA ALA A 170 -19.59 37.61 22.85
C ALA A 170 -20.43 36.39 23.28
N SER A 171 -20.72 35.52 22.31
CA SER A 171 -21.39 34.23 22.51
C SER A 171 -20.36 33.14 22.91
N PRO A 172 -20.77 32.08 23.63
CA PRO A 172 -19.93 30.88 23.80
C PRO A 172 -19.55 30.20 22.48
N ASP A 173 -20.32 30.45 21.41
CA ASP A 173 -19.98 30.03 20.05
C ASP A 173 -19.32 31.19 19.29
N PHE A 174 -17.99 31.23 19.36
CA PHE A 174 -17.17 32.27 18.72
C PHE A 174 -17.30 32.31 17.19
N ILE A 175 -17.63 31.19 16.53
CA ILE A 175 -17.80 31.11 15.08
C ILE A 175 -19.16 31.71 14.65
N LYS A 176 -20.22 31.46 15.43
CA LYS A 176 -21.51 32.14 15.23
C LYS A 176 -21.42 33.64 15.56
N TRP A 177 -20.70 33.99 16.62
CA TRP A 177 -20.46 35.39 16.99
C TRP A 177 -19.74 36.15 15.87
N SER A 178 -18.61 35.63 15.37
CA SER A 178 -17.82 36.29 14.33
C SER A 178 -18.59 36.48 13.03
N ALA A 179 -19.38 35.48 12.60
CA ALA A 179 -20.24 35.57 11.43
C ALA A 179 -21.38 36.60 11.57
N GLY A 180 -21.77 36.96 12.80
CA GLY A 180 -22.65 38.09 13.09
C GLY A 180 -21.89 39.42 13.11
N ALA A 181 -20.76 39.46 13.81
CA ALA A 181 -19.89 40.63 13.96
C ALA A 181 -19.39 41.18 12.62
N VAL A 182 -18.96 40.32 11.68
CA VAL A 182 -18.57 40.73 10.31
C VAL A 182 -19.74 41.41 9.60
N LYS A 183 -20.95 40.82 9.64
CA LYS A 183 -22.14 41.38 8.96
C LYS A 183 -22.53 42.74 9.53
N ALA A 184 -22.55 42.86 10.86
CA ALA A 184 -22.87 44.12 11.53
C ALA A 184 -21.82 45.20 11.22
N THR A 185 -20.53 44.84 11.23
CA THR A 185 -19.44 45.78 10.89
C THR A 185 -19.53 46.28 9.45
N GLN A 186 -19.84 45.39 8.50
CA GLN A 186 -20.02 45.74 7.09
C GLN A 186 -21.28 46.59 6.84
N ALA A 187 -22.39 46.29 7.54
CA ALA A 187 -23.61 47.09 7.48
C ALA A 187 -23.38 48.51 8.04
N LEU A 188 -22.72 48.60 9.20
CA LEU A 188 -22.35 49.85 9.85
C LEU A 188 -21.43 50.73 8.98
N ARG A 189 -20.41 50.15 8.33
CA ARG A 189 -19.55 50.88 7.38
C ARG A 189 -20.33 51.37 6.16
N LYS A 190 -21.22 50.52 5.62
CA LYS A 190 -22.09 50.90 4.50
C LYS A 190 -23.06 52.03 4.88
N ALA A 191 -23.56 52.02 6.11
CA ALA A 191 -24.37 53.11 6.65
C ALA A 191 -23.56 54.41 6.72
N LEU A 192 -22.41 54.42 7.42
CA LEU A 192 -21.52 55.59 7.54
C LEU A 192 -21.16 56.20 6.15
N ALA A 193 -20.74 55.35 5.20
CA ALA A 193 -20.38 55.76 3.85
C ALA A 193 -21.57 56.26 3.01
N SER A 194 -22.82 55.92 3.36
CA SER A 194 -24.02 56.42 2.68
C SER A 194 -24.48 57.80 3.16
N VAL A 195 -23.90 58.32 4.26
CA VAL A 195 -24.23 59.63 4.85
C VAL A 195 -23.04 60.57 4.99
N ASP A 196 -21.88 60.21 4.40
CA ASP A 196 -20.64 61.00 4.46
C ASP A 196 -20.19 61.29 5.92
N ALA A 197 -20.42 60.32 6.81
CA ALA A 197 -20.23 60.47 8.25
C ALA A 197 -18.86 59.93 8.71
N GLU A 198 -17.88 60.82 8.84
CA GLU A 198 -16.52 60.47 9.27
C GLU A 198 -16.41 60.14 10.77
N LEU A 199 -15.67 59.06 11.08
CA LEU A 199 -15.13 58.77 12.41
C LEU A 199 -13.73 59.40 12.56
N SER A 200 -13.22 59.53 13.80
CA SER A 200 -11.81 59.89 13.98
C SER A 200 -10.89 58.71 13.66
N ASP A 201 -9.66 58.98 13.20
CA ASP A 201 -8.67 57.97 12.80
C ASP A 201 -8.54 56.80 13.78
N LYS A 202 -8.61 57.10 15.09
CA LYS A 202 -8.50 56.10 16.17
C LYS A 202 -9.73 55.20 16.29
N GLN A 203 -10.91 55.71 15.97
CA GLN A 203 -12.15 54.93 15.93
C GLN A 203 -12.24 54.10 14.65
N GLU A 204 -11.80 54.65 13.51
CA GLU A 204 -11.64 53.90 12.27
C GLU A 204 -10.65 52.73 12.46
N GLN A 205 -9.49 52.98 13.09
CA GLN A 205 -8.50 51.95 13.46
C GLN A 205 -9.10 50.87 14.36
N MET A 206 -9.82 51.25 15.43
CA MET A 206 -10.47 50.28 16.32
C MET A 206 -11.60 49.49 15.65
N LEU A 207 -12.25 50.05 14.62
CA LEU A 207 -13.25 49.35 13.81
C LEU A 207 -12.59 48.35 12.85
N VAL A 208 -11.48 48.73 12.20
CA VAL A 208 -10.63 47.83 11.40
C VAL A 208 -10.14 46.64 12.24
N GLU A 209 -9.57 46.89 13.42
CA GLU A 209 -9.08 45.82 14.31
C GLU A 209 -10.19 44.83 14.72
N LEU A 210 -11.42 45.30 14.95
CA LEU A 210 -12.58 44.44 15.22
C LEU A 210 -13.03 43.67 13.98
N GLU A 211 -13.00 44.28 12.79
CA GLU A 211 -13.35 43.62 11.54
C GLU A 211 -12.34 42.53 11.18
N GLU A 212 -11.04 42.82 11.23
CA GLU A 212 -9.96 41.85 10.98
C GLU A 212 -10.02 40.67 11.95
N LEU A 213 -10.21 40.93 13.25
CA LEU A 213 -10.41 39.89 14.26
C LEU A 213 -11.64 39.04 13.91
N SER A 214 -12.78 39.66 13.62
CA SER A 214 -14.02 38.95 13.28
C SER A 214 -13.89 38.13 11.99
N LEU A 215 -13.22 38.66 10.95
CA LEU A 215 -12.95 37.96 9.70
C LEU A 215 -12.00 36.76 9.93
N SER A 216 -10.97 36.91 10.76
CA SER A 216 -10.05 35.81 11.09
C SER A 216 -10.77 34.64 11.76
N ILE A 217 -11.73 34.94 12.65
CA ILE A 217 -12.51 33.93 13.38
C ILE A 217 -13.65 33.36 12.50
N ALA A 218 -14.23 34.14 11.59
CA ALA A 218 -15.23 33.65 10.64
C ALA A 218 -14.60 32.70 9.60
N ASN A 219 -13.38 33.00 9.14
CA ASN A 219 -12.61 32.17 8.23
C ASN A 219 -11.92 30.97 8.91
N ASP A 220 -11.85 30.93 10.24
CA ASP A 220 -11.23 29.85 11.04
C ASP A 220 -11.73 28.46 10.64
N LYS A 221 -13.06 28.28 10.57
CA LYS A 221 -13.66 26.99 10.21
C LYS A 221 -13.39 26.59 8.74
N PRO A 222 -13.63 27.45 7.74
CA PRO A 222 -13.19 27.18 6.36
C PRO A 222 -11.70 26.84 6.23
N ALA A 223 -10.82 27.59 6.92
CA ALA A 223 -9.38 27.35 6.91
C ALA A 223 -8.99 26.03 7.57
N LEU A 224 -9.63 25.66 8.69
CA LEU A 224 -9.46 24.37 9.35
C LEU A 224 -9.88 23.20 8.45
N ASP A 225 -11.02 23.32 7.76
CA ASP A 225 -11.52 22.26 6.88
C ASP A 225 -10.71 22.18 5.57
N GLN A 226 -10.17 23.30 5.07
CA GLN A 226 -9.18 23.33 3.98
C GLN A 226 -7.83 22.72 4.41
N ALA A 227 -7.35 23.01 5.62
CA ALA A 227 -6.13 22.42 6.16
C ALA A 227 -6.27 20.90 6.35
N ARG A 228 -7.46 20.43 6.77
CA ARG A 228 -7.77 18.99 6.81
C ARG A 228 -7.70 18.35 5.43
N ALA A 229 -8.29 18.99 4.41
CA ALA A 229 -8.21 18.51 3.04
C ALA A 229 -6.75 18.44 2.55
N TRP A 230 -5.95 19.47 2.83
CA TRP A 230 -4.52 19.52 2.52
C TRP A 230 -3.71 18.39 3.19
N VAL A 231 -3.95 18.10 4.48
CA VAL A 231 -3.30 16.95 5.14
C VAL A 231 -3.65 15.63 4.44
N ILE A 232 -4.91 15.42 4.07
CA ILE A 232 -5.37 14.21 3.37
C ILE A 232 -4.85 14.12 1.92
N GLU A 233 -4.66 15.25 1.24
CA GLU A 233 -4.03 15.35 -0.08
C GLU A 233 -2.53 15.02 -0.02
N LYS A 234 -1.83 15.53 1.01
CA LYS A 234 -0.39 15.34 1.23
C LYS A 234 0.00 14.00 1.86
N LEU A 235 -0.95 13.12 2.17
CA LEU A 235 -0.65 11.78 2.68
C LEU A 235 0.21 11.00 1.67
N PRO A 236 1.40 10.50 2.06
CA PRO A 236 2.14 9.53 1.27
C PRO A 236 1.28 8.30 0.94
N ARG A 237 1.53 7.69 -0.21
CA ARG A 237 0.90 6.41 -0.57
C ARG A 237 1.52 5.29 0.24
N PHE A 238 0.71 4.32 0.62
CA PHE A 238 1.18 3.05 1.13
C PHE A 238 1.19 2.03 -0.01
N ILE A 239 2.26 1.26 -0.12
CA ILE A 239 2.36 0.12 -1.03
C ILE A 239 2.63 -1.12 -0.21
N TYR A 240 1.68 -2.05 -0.23
CA TYR A 240 1.77 -3.31 0.49
C TYR A 240 2.22 -4.44 -0.44
N VAL A 241 3.20 -5.23 -0.01
CA VAL A 241 3.62 -6.43 -0.74
C VAL A 241 3.82 -7.61 0.22
N ASP A 242 3.04 -8.66 0.00
CA ASP A 242 3.21 -9.99 0.61
C ASP A 242 3.95 -10.96 -0.32
N GLU A 243 3.63 -10.98 -1.61
CA GLU A 243 4.34 -11.77 -2.60
C GLU A 243 4.65 -10.93 -3.86
N TYR A 244 5.90 -11.00 -4.33
CA TYR A 244 6.31 -10.35 -5.57
C TYR A 244 6.00 -11.27 -6.76
N PRO A 245 5.21 -10.83 -7.77
CA PRO A 245 4.84 -11.67 -8.89
C PRO A 245 6.06 -12.11 -9.69
N ALA A 246 6.17 -13.42 -9.93
CA ALA A 246 7.31 -14.03 -10.62
C ALA A 246 7.55 -13.40 -12.00
N LEU A 247 8.78 -12.92 -12.23
CA LEU A 247 9.24 -12.44 -13.52
C LEU A 247 9.53 -13.62 -14.45
N PRO A 248 8.83 -13.79 -15.58
CA PRO A 248 9.08 -14.90 -16.51
C PRO A 248 10.44 -14.74 -17.18
N GLY A 249 11.23 -15.82 -17.16
CA GLY A 249 12.52 -15.90 -17.82
C GLY A 249 12.45 -15.98 -19.35
N ARG A 250 11.29 -16.25 -19.94
CA ARG A 250 11.01 -16.09 -21.38
C ARG A 250 9.67 -15.38 -21.61
N GLN A 251 9.70 -14.22 -22.25
CA GLN A 251 8.50 -13.45 -22.62
C GLN A 251 8.32 -13.39 -24.14
N ASN A 252 7.10 -13.62 -24.64
CA ASN A 252 6.73 -13.26 -26.02
C ASN A 252 6.33 -11.78 -26.09
N LEU A 253 7.01 -11.01 -26.93
CA LEU A 253 6.82 -9.56 -27.06
C LEU A 253 5.49 -9.21 -27.75
N ALA A 254 5.07 -9.97 -28.76
CA ALA A 254 3.86 -9.71 -29.52
C ALA A 254 2.58 -9.98 -28.69
N ASP A 255 2.54 -11.07 -27.92
CA ASP A 255 1.44 -11.34 -26.97
C ASP A 255 1.39 -10.29 -25.85
N TYR A 256 2.55 -9.84 -25.34
CA TYR A 256 2.61 -8.75 -24.36
C TYR A 256 2.05 -7.44 -24.91
N LEU A 257 2.53 -6.99 -26.08
CA LEU A 257 2.07 -5.75 -26.72
C LEU A 257 0.57 -5.80 -27.06
N ALA A 258 0.10 -6.94 -27.58
CA ALA A 258 -1.33 -7.16 -27.82
C ALA A 258 -2.15 -7.05 -26.54
N ARG A 259 -1.80 -7.78 -25.47
CA ARG A 259 -2.51 -7.71 -24.18
C ARG A 259 -2.47 -6.33 -23.55
N LYS A 260 -1.35 -5.62 -23.68
CA LYS A 260 -1.20 -4.25 -23.17
C LYS A 260 -2.18 -3.29 -23.84
N GLY A 261 -2.32 -3.36 -25.17
CA GLY A 261 -3.28 -2.56 -25.92
C GLY A 261 -4.76 -2.81 -25.54
N TRP A 262 -5.06 -3.94 -24.90
CA TRP A 262 -6.40 -4.33 -24.45
C TRP A 262 -6.58 -4.22 -22.93
N GLY A 263 -5.55 -3.81 -22.17
CA GLY A 263 -5.58 -3.73 -20.71
C GLY A 263 -5.61 -5.09 -19.98
N GLN A 264 -5.16 -6.17 -20.63
CA GLN A 264 -5.27 -7.55 -20.14
C GLN A 264 -3.90 -8.22 -19.90
N THR A 265 -2.94 -7.48 -19.34
CA THR A 265 -1.63 -8.01 -18.97
C THR A 265 -1.72 -8.95 -17.77
N THR A 266 -1.01 -10.07 -17.84
CA THR A 266 -0.86 -11.01 -16.70
C THR A 266 0.11 -10.46 -15.65
N PRO A 267 0.11 -10.95 -14.39
CA PRO A 267 1.06 -10.51 -13.36
C PRO A 267 2.54 -10.68 -13.78
N GLY A 268 2.89 -11.77 -14.45
CA GLY A 268 4.25 -11.95 -15.00
C GLY A 268 4.60 -10.93 -16.10
N GLN A 269 3.62 -10.49 -16.89
CA GLN A 269 3.79 -9.43 -17.88
C GLN A 269 3.89 -8.04 -17.24
N GLN A 270 3.27 -7.82 -16.08
CA GLN A 270 3.47 -6.61 -15.27
C GLN A 270 4.88 -6.59 -14.67
N SER A 271 5.39 -7.74 -14.18
CA SER A 271 6.81 -7.88 -13.80
C SER A 271 7.75 -7.64 -14.97
N PHE A 272 7.44 -8.15 -16.16
CA PHE A 272 8.21 -7.90 -17.39
C PHE A 272 8.21 -6.42 -17.79
N GLU A 273 7.10 -5.70 -17.60
CA GLU A 273 7.06 -4.25 -17.83
C GLU A 273 7.97 -3.49 -16.86
N LYS A 274 8.01 -3.90 -15.58
CA LYS A 274 8.95 -3.37 -14.58
C LYS A 274 10.41 -3.69 -14.95
N LEU A 275 10.70 -4.87 -15.49
CA LEU A 275 12.02 -5.23 -16.06
C LEU A 275 12.41 -4.29 -17.20
N CYS A 276 11.52 -4.08 -18.17
CA CYS A 276 11.74 -3.19 -19.31
C CYS A 276 12.01 -1.74 -18.87
N LYS A 277 11.27 -1.23 -17.87
CA LYS A 277 11.50 0.08 -17.26
C LYS A 277 12.91 0.20 -16.66
N VAL A 278 13.30 -0.73 -15.78
CA VAL A 278 14.63 -0.72 -15.13
C VAL A 278 15.77 -0.91 -16.14
N ALA A 279 15.54 -1.69 -17.19
CA ALA A 279 16.53 -1.96 -18.23
C ALA A 279 16.67 -0.82 -19.26
N GLY A 280 15.75 0.15 -19.29
CA GLY A 280 15.68 1.19 -20.32
C GLY A 280 15.38 0.62 -21.71
N LEU A 281 14.49 -0.38 -21.78
CA LEU A 281 14.19 -1.18 -22.97
C LEU A 281 12.72 -1.02 -23.37
N ASP A 282 12.45 -0.65 -24.61
CA ASP A 282 11.08 -0.56 -25.15
C ASP A 282 10.70 -1.82 -25.95
N PRO A 283 9.71 -2.62 -25.51
CA PRO A 283 9.19 -3.75 -26.27
C PRO A 283 8.64 -3.38 -27.65
N GLN A 284 8.05 -2.19 -27.84
CA GLN A 284 7.53 -1.76 -29.13
C GLN A 284 8.67 -1.49 -30.11
N GLN A 285 9.71 -0.74 -29.71
CA GLN A 285 10.94 -0.58 -30.49
C GLN A 285 11.57 -1.92 -30.88
N LEU A 286 11.57 -2.93 -30.00
CA LEU A 286 12.08 -4.27 -30.31
C LEU A 286 11.22 -5.03 -31.33
N GLN A 287 9.90 -4.81 -31.36
CA GLN A 287 8.99 -5.38 -32.35
C GLN A 287 9.16 -4.66 -33.71
N ASP A 288 9.16 -3.33 -33.71
CA ASP A 288 9.41 -2.46 -34.86
C ASP A 288 10.71 -2.83 -35.60
N LEU A 289 11.81 -3.07 -34.86
CA LEU A 289 13.10 -3.44 -35.44
C LEU A 289 13.11 -4.88 -35.98
N GLN A 290 12.30 -5.79 -35.41
CA GLN A 290 12.11 -7.14 -35.96
C GLN A 290 11.42 -7.09 -37.33
N GLU A 291 10.35 -6.29 -37.46
CA GLU A 291 9.59 -6.13 -38.70
C GLU A 291 10.40 -5.42 -39.79
N LYS A 292 11.24 -4.45 -39.41
CA LYS A 292 12.23 -3.80 -40.29
C LYS A 292 13.47 -4.67 -40.58
N ASN A 293 13.54 -5.85 -39.96
CA ASN A 293 14.67 -6.80 -40.00
C ASN A 293 16.04 -6.23 -39.59
N ASP A 294 16.07 -5.16 -38.79
CA ASP A 294 17.31 -4.61 -38.23
C ASP A 294 17.69 -5.36 -36.94
N GLN A 295 18.16 -6.60 -37.13
CA GLN A 295 18.65 -7.43 -36.02
C GLN A 295 19.92 -6.86 -35.37
N ALA A 296 20.63 -5.93 -36.01
CA ALA A 296 21.87 -5.35 -35.48
C ALA A 296 21.55 -4.35 -34.36
N THR A 297 20.73 -3.33 -34.64
CA THR A 297 20.29 -2.36 -33.64
C THR A 297 19.49 -3.04 -32.53
N ARG A 298 18.60 -3.98 -32.90
CA ARG A 298 17.77 -4.75 -31.96
C ARG A 298 18.60 -5.49 -30.90
N ASN A 299 19.68 -6.16 -31.31
CA ASN A 299 20.59 -6.85 -30.40
C ASN A 299 21.50 -5.88 -29.63
N GLN A 300 21.87 -4.72 -30.18
CA GLN A 300 22.60 -3.69 -29.43
C GLN A 300 21.77 -3.13 -28.26
N LEU A 301 20.47 -2.89 -28.48
CA LEU A 301 19.54 -2.46 -27.41
C LEU A 301 19.44 -3.52 -26.31
N ALA A 302 19.24 -4.79 -26.66
CA ALA A 302 19.18 -5.90 -25.70
C ALA A 302 20.48 -6.06 -24.88
N ASN A 303 21.65 -5.93 -25.53
CA ASN A 303 22.94 -5.98 -24.84
C ASN A 303 23.17 -4.79 -23.90
N ARG A 304 22.77 -3.57 -24.31
CA ARG A 304 22.81 -2.36 -23.45
C ARG A 304 21.90 -2.53 -22.24
N ALA A 305 20.67 -2.98 -22.44
CA ALA A 305 19.67 -3.22 -21.40
C ALA A 305 20.16 -4.28 -20.39
N GLY A 306 20.71 -5.40 -20.85
CA GLY A 306 21.30 -6.41 -19.96
C GLY A 306 22.49 -5.88 -19.14
N SER A 307 23.28 -4.96 -19.73
CA SER A 307 24.38 -4.29 -19.04
C SER A 307 23.89 -3.34 -17.93
N VAL A 308 22.79 -2.60 -18.16
CA VAL A 308 22.15 -1.74 -17.14
C VAL A 308 21.64 -2.58 -15.97
N VAL A 309 20.87 -3.64 -16.25
CA VAL A 309 20.35 -4.54 -15.21
C VAL A 309 21.47 -5.25 -14.46
N THR A 310 22.54 -5.65 -15.15
CA THR A 310 23.75 -6.21 -14.52
C THR A 310 24.41 -5.22 -13.56
N ALA A 311 24.48 -3.93 -13.90
CA ALA A 311 25.08 -2.90 -13.06
C ALA A 311 24.26 -2.64 -11.79
N GLU A 312 22.93 -2.48 -11.90
CA GLU A 312 22.06 -2.32 -10.73
C GLU A 312 22.07 -3.58 -9.85
N ILE A 313 21.94 -4.79 -10.40
CA ILE A 313 21.96 -6.02 -9.57
C ILE A 313 23.31 -6.20 -8.87
N ARG A 314 24.46 -5.90 -9.50
CA ARG A 314 25.79 -5.94 -8.83
C ARG A 314 25.96 -4.88 -7.75
N ARG A 315 25.21 -3.78 -7.79
CA ARG A 315 25.17 -2.77 -6.72
C ARG A 315 24.52 -3.35 -5.44
N LEU A 316 23.63 -4.33 -5.62
CA LEU A 316 22.66 -4.87 -4.64
C LEU A 316 22.95 -6.32 -4.21
N TRP A 317 23.80 -7.04 -4.95
CA TRP A 317 24.27 -8.38 -4.61
C TRP A 317 25.78 -8.45 -4.86
N LYS A 318 26.57 -8.34 -3.79
CA LYS A 318 28.03 -8.12 -3.89
C LYS A 318 28.82 -9.43 -3.86
N ASP A 319 28.30 -10.45 -3.18
CA ASP A 319 28.95 -11.75 -2.93
C ASP A 319 28.90 -12.69 -4.13
N ARG A 320 28.13 -12.32 -5.16
CA ARG A 320 28.09 -13.04 -6.44
C ARG A 320 28.31 -12.08 -7.59
N PRO A 321 29.39 -12.23 -8.38
CA PRO A 321 29.39 -11.65 -9.71
C PRO A 321 28.28 -12.35 -10.48
N LEU A 322 27.27 -11.58 -10.86
CA LEU A 322 26.16 -12.00 -11.71
C LEU A 322 26.25 -11.24 -13.03
N LYS A 323 25.81 -11.84 -14.12
CA LYS A 323 25.71 -11.20 -15.43
C LYS A 323 24.37 -11.55 -16.04
N VAL A 324 23.63 -10.52 -16.45
CA VAL A 324 22.33 -10.61 -17.10
C VAL A 324 22.50 -10.27 -18.57
N ARG A 325 21.99 -11.12 -19.47
CA ARG A 325 21.92 -10.86 -20.90
C ARG A 325 20.50 -11.11 -21.38
N PHE A 326 19.92 -10.15 -22.10
CA PHE A 326 18.70 -10.39 -22.84
C PHE A 326 19.04 -11.02 -24.19
N ASN A 327 18.47 -12.18 -24.45
CA ASN A 327 18.57 -12.90 -25.70
C ASN A 327 17.27 -12.70 -26.49
N LEU A 328 17.36 -12.51 -27.81
CA LEU A 328 16.19 -12.29 -28.66
C LEU A 328 16.05 -13.42 -29.69
N ASP A 329 14.99 -14.20 -29.54
CA ASP A 329 14.67 -15.38 -30.37
C ASP A 329 13.34 -15.16 -31.10
N GLY A 330 13.42 -14.57 -32.30
CA GLY A 330 12.25 -14.10 -33.04
C GLY A 330 11.45 -13.10 -32.22
N GLN A 331 10.20 -13.45 -31.89
CA GLN A 331 9.29 -12.67 -31.04
C GLN A 331 9.57 -12.81 -29.52
N HIS A 332 10.50 -13.67 -29.10
CA HIS A 332 10.78 -13.92 -27.69
C HIS A 332 11.97 -13.13 -27.18
N LEU A 333 11.90 -12.73 -25.91
CA LEU A 333 13.00 -12.24 -25.12
C LEU A 333 13.25 -13.23 -23.97
N ASP A 334 14.44 -13.85 -23.96
CA ASP A 334 14.90 -14.68 -22.84
C ASP A 334 15.81 -13.86 -21.91
N THR A 335 15.56 -13.94 -20.60
CA THR A 335 16.43 -13.37 -19.57
C THR A 335 17.45 -14.42 -19.15
N MET A 336 18.65 -14.33 -19.70
CA MET A 336 19.76 -15.24 -19.42
C MET A 336 20.61 -14.70 -18.25
N VAL A 337 20.99 -15.59 -17.35
CA VAL A 337 21.77 -15.30 -16.14
C VAL A 337 22.99 -16.22 -16.08
N SER A 338 24.16 -15.65 -15.81
CA SER A 338 25.41 -16.38 -15.53
C SER A 338 26.08 -15.88 -14.25
N ASP A 339 26.86 -16.76 -13.60
CA ASP A 339 27.77 -16.44 -12.49
C ASP A 339 29.23 -16.48 -13.00
N PRO A 340 29.86 -15.37 -13.43
CA PRO A 340 31.19 -15.39 -14.08
C PRO A 340 32.36 -16.00 -13.28
N ASN A 341 32.24 -16.11 -11.96
CA ASN A 341 33.25 -16.77 -11.11
C ASN A 341 32.89 -18.23 -10.75
N GLY A 342 31.87 -18.81 -11.39
CA GLY A 342 31.60 -20.25 -11.32
C GLY A 342 32.68 -21.04 -12.06
N SER A 343 32.77 -22.35 -11.80
CA SER A 343 33.72 -23.25 -12.48
C SER A 343 33.53 -23.32 -14.00
N TYR A 344 32.39 -22.85 -14.50
CA TYR A 344 32.04 -22.72 -15.91
C TYR A 344 31.15 -21.47 -16.08
N GLU A 345 31.46 -20.59 -17.03
CA GLU A 345 30.57 -19.47 -17.41
C GLU A 345 29.37 -19.95 -18.23
N VAL A 346 28.41 -20.61 -17.58
CA VAL A 346 27.16 -21.04 -18.22
C VAL A 346 26.10 -19.96 -18.04
N GLU A 347 25.55 -19.47 -19.15
CA GLU A 347 24.31 -18.71 -19.17
C GLU A 347 23.13 -19.68 -19.15
N VAL A 348 22.32 -19.63 -18.09
CA VAL A 348 21.05 -20.38 -17.95
C VAL A 348 19.87 -19.39 -17.96
N ASN A 349 18.66 -19.86 -18.29
CA ASN A 349 17.48 -19.01 -18.23
C ASN A 349 17.12 -18.67 -16.76
N LEU A 350 16.52 -17.51 -16.51
CA LEU A 350 16.00 -17.14 -15.19
C LEU A 350 15.03 -18.21 -14.62
N ASP A 351 14.19 -18.82 -15.47
CA ASP A 351 13.25 -19.89 -15.09
C ASP A 351 13.96 -21.19 -14.64
N GLU A 352 15.25 -21.35 -14.96
CA GLU A 352 16.10 -22.49 -14.55
C GLU A 352 16.92 -22.20 -13.27
N ARG A 353 16.89 -20.96 -12.75
CA ARG A 353 17.54 -20.60 -11.48
C ARG A 353 16.75 -21.13 -10.28
N SER A 354 17.34 -21.08 -9.09
CA SER A 354 16.62 -21.46 -7.88
C SER A 354 15.47 -20.49 -7.59
N ARG A 355 14.37 -20.97 -7.00
CA ARG A 355 13.21 -20.14 -6.63
C ARG A 355 13.59 -18.92 -5.79
N GLY A 356 14.57 -19.05 -4.89
CA GLY A 356 15.11 -17.92 -4.12
C GLY A 356 15.82 -16.87 -4.98
N PHE A 357 16.51 -17.28 -6.04
CA PHE A 357 17.10 -16.36 -7.02
C PHE A 357 16.03 -15.70 -7.90
N GLN A 358 15.03 -16.45 -8.36
CA GLN A 358 13.90 -15.91 -9.12
C GLN A 358 13.13 -14.87 -8.32
N TRP A 359 12.84 -15.18 -7.05
CA TRP A 359 12.22 -14.25 -6.11
C TRP A 359 13.11 -13.02 -5.87
N PHE A 360 14.42 -13.19 -5.62
CA PHE A 360 15.37 -12.06 -5.48
C PHE A 360 15.32 -11.13 -6.69
N PHE A 361 15.41 -11.71 -7.89
CA PHE A 361 15.45 -10.96 -9.14
C PHE A 361 14.13 -10.22 -9.39
N SER A 362 13.00 -10.90 -9.19
CA SER A 362 11.65 -10.31 -9.33
C SER A 362 11.41 -9.20 -8.31
N PHE A 363 11.76 -9.45 -7.04
CA PHE A 363 11.73 -8.47 -5.95
C PHE A 363 12.50 -7.21 -6.34
N TYR A 364 13.79 -7.34 -6.67
CA TYR A 364 14.64 -6.18 -6.91
C TYR A 364 14.25 -5.42 -8.17
N ILE A 365 13.87 -6.11 -9.25
CA ILE A 365 13.38 -5.45 -10.47
C ILE A 365 12.10 -4.65 -10.20
N ALA A 366 11.12 -5.24 -9.51
CA ALA A 366 9.89 -4.53 -9.17
C ALA A 366 10.16 -3.35 -8.23
N PHE A 367 10.87 -3.59 -7.13
CA PHE A 367 11.20 -2.57 -6.14
C PHE A 367 11.93 -1.37 -6.75
N PHE A 368 12.89 -1.60 -7.67
CA PHE A 368 13.59 -0.51 -8.37
C PHE A 368 12.73 0.18 -9.43
N ALA A 369 11.88 -0.55 -10.16
CA ALA A 369 10.95 0.05 -11.11
C ALA A 369 9.94 0.98 -10.42
N ASP A 370 9.56 0.64 -9.19
CA ASP A 370 8.57 1.36 -8.41
C ASP A 370 9.20 2.56 -7.67
N THR A 371 10.39 2.41 -7.07
CA THR A 371 11.01 3.44 -6.21
C THR A 371 11.92 4.46 -6.92
N LYS A 372 12.49 4.15 -8.10
CA LYS A 372 13.25 5.15 -8.90
C LYS A 372 12.36 5.71 -10.02
N GLY A 373 11.92 6.96 -9.92
CA GLY A 373 11.08 7.58 -10.95
C GLY A 373 9.77 6.82 -11.20
N GLY A 374 9.09 6.38 -10.14
CA GLY A 374 7.95 5.46 -10.22
C GLY A 374 6.88 5.71 -9.16
N GLU A 375 5.83 4.89 -9.17
CA GLU A 375 4.64 5.04 -8.32
C GLU A 375 4.93 4.94 -6.82
N ALA A 376 6.13 4.48 -6.44
CA ALA A 376 6.58 4.31 -5.07
C ALA A 376 7.68 5.28 -4.61
N GLU A 377 8.11 6.25 -5.44
CA GLU A 377 9.26 7.11 -5.13
C GLU A 377 9.14 7.84 -3.79
N ASP A 378 7.99 8.46 -3.51
CA ASP A 378 7.63 9.08 -2.22
C ASP A 378 6.72 8.18 -1.33
N ALA A 379 6.62 6.88 -1.61
CA ALA A 379 5.70 5.99 -0.89
C ALA A 379 6.31 5.40 0.40
N ILE A 380 5.42 4.97 1.31
CA ILE A 380 5.75 4.12 2.45
C ILE A 380 5.54 2.65 2.06
N LEU A 381 6.58 1.85 2.22
CA LEU A 381 6.63 0.47 1.76
C LEU A 381 6.33 -0.47 2.94
N LEU A 382 5.33 -1.33 2.76
CA LEU A 382 4.81 -2.24 3.78
C LEU A 382 5.08 -3.68 3.32
N LEU A 383 6.14 -4.31 3.83
CA LEU A 383 6.66 -5.58 3.32
C LEU A 383 6.38 -6.73 4.31
N ASP A 384 5.65 -7.76 3.90
CA ASP A 384 5.36 -8.93 4.75
C ASP A 384 6.41 -10.03 4.55
N GLU A 385 7.14 -10.41 5.62
CA GLU A 385 8.25 -11.38 5.61
C GLU A 385 9.26 -11.27 4.43
N PRO A 386 9.75 -10.06 4.07
CA PRO A 386 10.64 -9.88 2.92
C PRO A 386 11.91 -10.73 3.05
N GLY A 387 12.26 -11.42 1.97
CA GLY A 387 13.44 -12.26 1.90
C GLY A 387 13.23 -13.71 2.37
N LEU A 388 12.00 -14.16 2.63
CA LEU A 388 11.67 -15.53 3.10
C LEU A 388 12.32 -16.67 2.28
N HIS A 389 12.58 -16.45 0.97
CA HIS A 389 13.19 -17.44 0.08
C HIS A 389 14.70 -17.24 -0.16
N LEU A 390 15.31 -16.25 0.49
CA LEU A 390 16.74 -15.95 0.38
C LEU A 390 17.57 -16.78 1.37
N HIS A 391 18.84 -16.97 1.02
CA HIS A 391 19.83 -17.50 1.97
C HIS A 391 20.13 -16.44 3.06
N PRO A 392 20.35 -16.82 4.33
CA PRO A 392 20.65 -15.92 5.45
C PRO A 392 21.57 -14.72 5.16
N HIS A 393 22.66 -14.92 4.42
CA HIS A 393 23.57 -13.83 4.05
C HIS A 393 22.86 -12.75 3.22
N SER A 394 22.10 -13.15 2.21
CA SER A 394 21.37 -12.23 1.33
C SER A 394 20.09 -11.66 1.94
N GLN A 395 19.68 -12.13 3.11
CA GLN A 395 18.73 -11.42 3.98
C GLN A 395 19.43 -10.25 4.69
N ALA A 396 20.63 -10.46 5.23
CA ALA A 396 21.43 -9.38 5.83
C ALA A 396 21.85 -8.32 4.79
N ASP A 397 22.15 -8.73 3.54
CA ASP A 397 22.37 -7.80 2.42
C ASP A 397 21.11 -6.97 2.14
N LEU A 398 19.95 -7.62 1.98
CA LEU A 398 18.67 -6.97 1.70
C LEU A 398 18.33 -5.91 2.77
N LEU A 399 18.51 -6.26 4.05
CA LEU A 399 18.37 -5.30 5.14
C LEU A 399 19.36 -4.14 5.00
N ALA A 400 20.65 -4.40 4.78
CA ALA A 400 21.65 -3.36 4.60
C ALA A 400 21.37 -2.45 3.37
N HIS A 401 20.65 -2.94 2.36
CA HIS A 401 20.20 -2.17 1.20
C HIS A 401 18.96 -1.32 1.53
N PHE A 402 17.98 -1.84 2.27
CA PHE A 402 16.85 -1.06 2.80
C PHE A 402 17.31 0.19 3.57
N GLU A 403 18.40 0.09 4.33
CA GLU A 403 18.92 1.19 5.15
C GLU A 403 19.71 2.25 4.38
N LYS A 404 20.28 1.92 3.22
CA LYS A 404 21.34 2.72 2.55
C LYS A 404 20.97 3.22 1.17
N ASP A 405 20.15 2.48 0.42
CA ASP A 405 19.89 2.75 -0.99
C ASP A 405 18.53 3.39 -1.28
N PHE A 406 17.69 3.60 -0.27
CA PHE A 406 16.33 4.12 -0.42
C PHE A 406 16.00 5.19 0.62
N GLY A 407 15.36 6.28 0.17
CA GLY A 407 14.86 7.35 1.05
C GLY A 407 13.51 7.04 1.70
N ASN A 408 12.79 6.05 1.17
CA ASN A 408 11.46 5.63 1.62
C ASN A 408 11.42 5.23 3.09
N GLN A 409 10.24 5.36 3.71
CA GLN A 409 9.96 4.66 4.96
C GLN A 409 9.58 3.21 4.64
N ILE A 410 10.23 2.24 5.28
CA ILE A 410 9.98 0.81 5.10
C ILE A 410 9.57 0.21 6.44
N ILE A 411 8.34 -0.26 6.53
CA ILE A 411 7.82 -1.01 7.68
C ILE A 411 7.67 -2.46 7.22
N TYR A 412 8.32 -3.40 7.91
CA TYR A 412 8.27 -4.79 7.50
C TYR A 412 8.09 -5.74 8.68
N THR A 413 7.55 -6.92 8.41
CA THR A 413 7.40 -8.00 9.38
C THR A 413 8.55 -9.00 9.20
N THR A 414 9.08 -9.60 10.28
CA THR A 414 9.96 -10.77 10.08
C THR A 414 10.00 -11.76 11.24
N HIS A 415 10.25 -13.03 10.90
CA HIS A 415 10.73 -14.08 11.80
C HIS A 415 12.22 -14.41 11.64
N SER A 416 12.91 -13.87 10.62
CA SER A 416 14.32 -14.20 10.38
C SER A 416 15.27 -13.41 11.29
N PRO A 417 16.20 -14.07 12.02
CA PRO A 417 17.28 -13.41 12.75
C PRO A 417 18.18 -12.53 11.85
N PHE A 418 18.28 -12.84 10.56
CA PHE A 418 19.12 -12.13 9.61
C PHE A 418 18.46 -10.85 9.05
N MET A 419 17.14 -10.71 9.25
CA MET A 419 16.37 -9.51 8.95
C MET A 419 16.15 -8.63 10.19
N VAL A 420 16.94 -8.80 11.27
CA VAL A 420 16.83 -7.95 12.48
C VAL A 420 17.93 -6.88 12.48
N PRO A 421 17.60 -5.58 12.58
CA PRO A 421 18.59 -4.49 12.63
C PRO A 421 19.26 -4.42 14.00
N THR A 422 20.17 -5.36 14.30
CA THR A 422 20.83 -5.50 15.61
C THR A 422 21.62 -4.26 16.09
N HIS A 423 21.95 -3.34 15.17
CA HIS A 423 22.64 -2.09 15.46
C HIS A 423 21.69 -0.88 15.65
N ARG A 424 20.38 -1.05 15.42
CA ARG A 424 19.31 -0.07 15.65
C ARG A 424 18.10 -0.73 16.31
N LEU A 425 18.23 -1.02 17.61
CA LEU A 425 17.16 -1.64 18.39
C LEU A 425 15.96 -0.68 18.60
N ASP A 426 16.18 0.62 18.43
CA ASP A 426 15.16 1.68 18.33
C ASP A 426 14.22 1.50 17.11
N ALA A 427 14.64 0.77 16.08
CA ALA A 427 13.83 0.41 14.93
C ALA A 427 13.03 -0.90 15.12
N VAL A 428 13.23 -1.63 16.21
CA VAL A 428 12.63 -2.94 16.46
C VAL A 428 11.33 -2.83 17.25
N ARG A 429 10.27 -3.46 16.75
CA ARG A 429 8.96 -3.61 17.38
C ARG A 429 8.65 -5.07 17.63
N THR A 430 7.85 -5.35 18.65
CA THR A 430 7.51 -6.73 19.05
C THR A 430 6.00 -6.92 19.11
N ALA A 431 5.47 -7.71 18.17
CA ALA A 431 4.06 -8.06 18.07
C ALA A 431 3.78 -9.36 18.83
N SER A 432 2.92 -9.28 19.83
CA SER A 432 2.47 -10.39 20.67
C SER A 432 0.97 -10.62 20.50
N LEU A 433 0.50 -11.82 20.84
CA LEU A 433 -0.92 -12.18 20.82
C LEU A 433 -1.38 -12.48 22.25
N ASP A 434 -2.31 -11.69 22.74
CA ASP A 434 -2.94 -11.76 24.06
C ASP A 434 -4.36 -12.33 23.93
N GLU A 435 -4.76 -13.24 24.82
CA GLU A 435 -6.06 -13.95 24.72
C GLU A 435 -7.28 -13.04 24.93
N ALA A 436 -7.13 -11.92 25.63
CA ALA A 436 -8.20 -10.95 25.89
C ALA A 436 -8.11 -9.69 24.99
N ARG A 437 -6.89 -9.24 24.70
CA ARG A 437 -6.61 -8.00 23.95
C ARG A 437 -6.32 -8.22 22.46
N GLY A 438 -6.06 -9.45 22.04
CA GLY A 438 -5.66 -9.78 20.67
C GLY A 438 -4.22 -9.38 20.38
N THR A 439 -3.93 -9.02 19.12
CA THR A 439 -2.62 -8.55 18.67
C THR A 439 -2.29 -7.21 19.32
N THR A 440 -1.21 -7.17 20.11
CA THR A 440 -0.64 -5.95 20.73
C THR A 440 0.84 -5.81 20.37
N VAL A 441 1.36 -4.57 20.33
CA VAL A 441 2.74 -4.29 19.90
C VAL A 441 3.46 -3.43 20.94
N SER A 442 4.72 -3.75 21.24
CA SER A 442 5.60 -2.85 21.99
C SER A 442 6.56 -2.08 21.08
N ASN A 443 6.86 -0.84 21.47
CA ASN A 443 7.92 -0.02 20.89
C ASN A 443 9.32 -0.39 21.41
N THR A 444 9.38 -1.16 22.50
CA THR A 444 10.59 -1.76 23.04
C THR A 444 10.76 -3.22 22.59
N ALA A 445 11.98 -3.72 22.72
CA ALA A 445 12.35 -5.10 22.40
C ALA A 445 11.96 -6.10 23.51
N GLU A 446 10.66 -6.16 23.84
CA GLU A 446 10.09 -6.94 24.96
C GLU A 446 9.10 -8.02 24.49
N GLY A 447 8.79 -9.02 25.32
CA GLY A 447 7.81 -10.07 24.99
C GLY A 447 8.15 -11.46 25.55
N ASP A 448 7.34 -12.46 25.18
CA ASP A 448 7.63 -13.86 25.52
C ASP A 448 8.91 -14.37 24.82
N GLU A 449 9.49 -15.46 25.33
CA GLU A 449 10.73 -16.01 24.77
C GLU A 449 10.62 -16.34 23.27
N ARG A 450 9.43 -16.70 22.80
CA ARG A 450 9.16 -17.03 21.39
C ARG A 450 9.08 -15.76 20.52
N THR A 451 8.47 -14.68 21.01
CA THR A 451 8.44 -13.35 20.36
C THR A 451 9.84 -12.76 20.25
N LEU A 452 10.66 -12.92 21.30
CA LEU A 452 12.04 -12.44 21.34
C LEU A 452 13.06 -13.38 20.68
N PHE A 453 12.67 -14.58 20.23
CA PHE A 453 13.59 -15.56 19.66
C PHE A 453 14.37 -15.03 18.44
N PRO A 454 13.76 -14.37 17.43
CA PRO A 454 14.49 -13.83 16.29
C PRO A 454 15.57 -12.81 16.71
N LEU A 455 15.24 -11.93 17.65
CA LEU A 455 16.16 -10.93 18.19
C LEU A 455 17.28 -11.54 19.04
N LYS A 456 16.96 -12.50 19.93
CA LYS A 456 17.96 -13.25 20.73
C LYS A 456 18.97 -13.94 19.80
N ALA A 457 18.49 -14.61 18.76
CA ALA A 457 19.33 -15.27 17.77
C ALA A 457 20.17 -14.25 16.98
N ALA A 458 19.58 -13.14 16.53
CA ALA A 458 20.28 -12.09 15.79
C ALA A 458 21.42 -11.47 16.62
N LEU A 459 21.18 -11.15 17.89
CA LEU A 459 22.18 -10.60 18.79
C LEU A 459 23.29 -11.60 19.12
N ALA A 460 22.98 -12.90 19.21
CA ALA A 460 23.98 -13.95 19.37
C ALA A 460 24.88 -14.09 18.12
N LEU A 461 24.27 -14.14 16.93
CA LEU A 461 24.98 -14.22 15.65
C LEU A 461 25.85 -12.98 15.40
N SER A 462 25.34 -11.79 15.70
CA SER A 462 26.05 -10.52 15.60
C SER A 462 27.30 -10.48 16.50
N ARG A 463 27.21 -11.00 17.73
CA ARG A 463 28.37 -11.14 18.63
C ARG A 463 29.41 -12.12 18.08
N ILE A 464 28.97 -13.30 17.62
CA ILE A 464 29.87 -14.32 17.04
C ILE A 464 30.60 -13.80 15.79
N ALA A 465 29.93 -12.99 14.96
CA ALA A 465 30.55 -12.35 13.80
C ALA A 465 31.48 -11.17 14.16
N GLY A 466 31.30 -10.56 15.34
CA GLY A 466 32.13 -9.46 15.83
C GLY A 466 33.39 -9.89 16.58
N GLU A 467 33.47 -11.13 17.06
CA GLU A 467 34.68 -11.67 17.68
C GLU A 467 35.73 -12.05 16.62
N PRO A 468 36.96 -11.50 16.68
CA PRO A 468 38.01 -11.90 15.74
C PRO A 468 38.42 -13.34 16.05
N VAL A 469 38.03 -14.26 15.17
CA VAL A 469 38.37 -15.69 15.25
C VAL A 469 39.90 -15.85 15.25
N LYS A 470 40.48 -15.98 16.44
CA LYS A 470 41.85 -16.42 16.61
C LYS A 470 41.90 -17.87 16.10
N PRO A 471 42.74 -18.19 15.09
CA PRO A 471 42.87 -19.56 14.63
C PRO A 471 43.58 -20.37 15.72
N GLU A 472 42.82 -21.10 16.54
CA GLU A 472 43.42 -22.12 17.39
C GLU A 472 44.09 -23.17 16.49
N PRO A 473 45.35 -23.56 16.79
CA PRO A 473 46.08 -24.50 15.95
C PRO A 473 45.41 -25.88 16.02
N VAL A 474 44.81 -26.30 14.90
CA VAL A 474 44.16 -27.60 14.76
C VAL A 474 45.16 -28.70 15.14
N LYS A 475 44.91 -29.38 16.26
CA LYS A 475 45.72 -30.53 16.68
C LYS A 475 45.58 -31.64 15.65
N ALA A 476 46.63 -31.83 14.84
CA ALA A 476 46.67 -32.85 13.80
C ALA A 476 46.50 -34.25 14.40
N VAL A 477 45.32 -34.84 14.21
CA VAL A 477 45.07 -36.25 14.52
C VAL A 477 45.79 -37.08 13.45
N ALA A 478 46.98 -37.58 13.81
CA ALA A 478 47.86 -38.29 12.89
C ALA A 478 47.30 -39.68 12.52
N VAL A 479 46.49 -39.74 11.47
CA VAL A 479 46.08 -41.01 10.84
C VAL A 479 47.32 -41.64 10.19
N LYS A 480 47.84 -42.72 10.80
CA LYS A 480 48.89 -43.53 10.18
C LYS A 480 48.30 -44.31 9.01
N ALA A 481 48.65 -43.89 7.79
CA ALA A 481 48.40 -44.69 6.60
C ALA A 481 49.41 -45.85 6.53
N GLU A 482 48.93 -47.09 6.59
CA GLU A 482 49.75 -48.28 6.33
C GLU A 482 49.52 -48.76 4.90
N VAL A 483 50.60 -48.93 4.13
CA VAL A 483 50.55 -49.14 2.68
C VAL A 483 50.59 -50.63 2.36
N ALA A 484 49.44 -51.19 2.00
CA ALA A 484 49.33 -52.58 1.54
C ALA A 484 50.05 -52.78 0.18
N LYS A 485 51.17 -53.53 0.19
CA LYS A 485 51.84 -54.00 -1.03
C LYS A 485 51.15 -55.22 -1.63
N ALA A 486 51.04 -55.27 -2.95
CA ALA A 486 50.52 -56.42 -3.68
C ALA A 486 51.57 -57.55 -3.86
N ALA A 487 51.10 -58.80 -3.78
CA ALA A 487 51.84 -60.03 -4.03
C ALA A 487 50.86 -61.13 -4.55
N PRO A 488 51.33 -62.23 -5.18
CA PRO A 488 50.78 -62.57 -6.50
C PRO A 488 49.91 -63.84 -6.59
N ALA A 489 49.26 -64.01 -7.75
CA ALA A 489 48.49 -65.19 -8.10
C ALA A 489 49.36 -66.43 -8.39
N LYS A 490 48.80 -67.62 -8.14
CA LYS A 490 49.34 -68.92 -8.61
C LYS A 490 48.19 -69.92 -8.78
N ALA A 491 48.30 -70.81 -9.76
CA ALA A 491 47.27 -71.79 -10.13
C ALA A 491 47.78 -73.24 -10.02
N VAL A 492 46.85 -74.19 -9.78
CA VAL A 492 47.03 -75.66 -9.87
C VAL A 492 45.70 -76.26 -10.36
N ALA A 493 45.71 -77.41 -11.05
CA ALA A 493 44.51 -78.04 -11.66
C ALA A 493 44.54 -79.58 -11.64
N GLY A 494 43.36 -80.21 -11.79
CA GLY A 494 43.11 -81.68 -11.81
C GLY A 494 43.02 -82.31 -10.41
N GLU A 495 42.20 -83.33 -10.07
CA GLU A 495 41.09 -84.10 -10.72
C GLU A 495 40.20 -84.71 -9.58
N GLY A 496 39.03 -85.37 -9.74
CA GLY A 496 38.20 -85.77 -10.90
C GLY A 496 37.06 -86.75 -10.47
N VAL A 497 36.39 -87.41 -11.44
CA VAL A 497 35.48 -88.59 -11.29
C VAL A 497 34.09 -88.39 -10.58
N LYS A 498 33.11 -89.25 -10.93
CA LYS A 498 31.68 -89.38 -10.51
C LYS A 498 31.38 -90.89 -10.18
N PRO A 499 30.20 -91.39 -9.67
CA PRO A 499 28.84 -90.81 -9.64
C PRO A 499 27.88 -91.11 -8.43
N ALA A 500 26.78 -90.35 -8.36
CA ALA A 500 25.37 -90.64 -7.96
C ALA A 500 24.94 -91.72 -6.91
N LYS A 501 24.04 -91.35 -5.97
CA LYS A 501 22.65 -91.91 -5.83
C LYS A 501 21.77 -91.29 -4.68
N ALA A 502 20.45 -91.55 -4.80
CA ALA A 502 19.41 -91.71 -3.73
C ALA A 502 18.76 -90.52 -2.97
N ALA A 503 17.53 -90.20 -3.39
CA ALA A 503 16.26 -90.19 -2.62
C ALA A 503 15.94 -89.25 -1.42
N LYS A 504 14.69 -88.74 -1.46
CA LYS A 504 13.84 -88.05 -0.45
C LYS A 504 13.33 -89.06 0.63
N PRO A 505 12.79 -88.65 1.82
CA PRO A 505 11.71 -87.64 1.99
C PRO A 505 11.80 -86.68 3.20
N VAL A 506 10.78 -85.83 3.34
CA VAL A 506 10.58 -84.82 4.39
C VAL A 506 9.09 -84.75 4.76
N GLU A 507 8.74 -84.95 6.04
CA GLU A 507 7.56 -84.34 6.73
C GLU A 507 7.44 -84.85 8.19
N VAL A 508 7.36 -83.94 9.19
CA VAL A 508 6.47 -84.03 10.38
C VAL A 508 6.19 -82.61 10.95
N VAL A 509 4.96 -82.12 10.71
CA VAL A 509 3.98 -81.37 11.56
C VAL A 509 4.42 -80.52 12.80
N LYS A 510 3.71 -79.37 13.01
CA LYS A 510 3.78 -78.38 14.14
C LYS A 510 2.90 -78.76 15.37
N PRO A 511 3.03 -78.10 16.55
CA PRO A 511 2.17 -76.93 16.94
C PRO A 511 2.99 -75.72 17.51
N VAL A 512 2.57 -74.44 17.64
CA VAL A 512 1.29 -73.72 17.93
C VAL A 512 0.98 -73.63 19.46
N GLU A 513 0.87 -72.48 20.15
CA GLU A 513 1.24 -71.05 19.90
C GLU A 513 1.12 -70.16 21.20
N ALA A 514 1.56 -68.88 21.20
CA ALA A 514 1.41 -67.90 22.31
C ALA A 514 1.37 -66.42 21.82
N VAL A 515 0.78 -65.46 22.58
CA VAL A 515 0.08 -64.28 22.00
C VAL A 515 0.21 -62.92 22.76
N LYS A 516 0.56 -61.83 22.02
CA LYS A 516 0.33 -60.35 22.28
C LYS A 516 1.03 -59.72 23.52
N PRO A 517 1.21 -58.36 23.65
CA PRO A 517 0.39 -57.16 23.28
C PRO A 517 0.94 -56.31 22.10
N VAL A 518 0.42 -55.17 21.63
CA VAL A 518 -0.87 -54.39 21.50
C VAL A 518 -0.47 -53.05 20.82
N GLU A 519 -1.41 -52.32 20.21
CA GLU A 519 -1.18 -51.20 19.26
C GLU A 519 -1.14 -49.78 19.86
N VAL A 520 -0.64 -48.81 19.07
CA VAL A 520 -1.15 -47.43 19.00
C VAL A 520 -1.24 -47.01 17.52
N VAL A 521 -2.28 -46.25 17.16
CA VAL A 521 -2.66 -45.91 15.76
C VAL A 521 -2.31 -44.45 15.43
N ALA A 522 -1.98 -44.17 14.16
CA ALA A 522 -1.88 -42.82 13.61
C ALA A 522 -3.14 -42.44 12.82
N VAL A 523 -3.62 -41.21 12.97
CA VAL A 523 -4.83 -40.69 12.31
C VAL A 523 -4.44 -39.74 11.17
N ALA A 524 -5.19 -39.78 10.06
CA ALA A 524 -5.06 -38.83 8.97
C ALA A 524 -6.44 -38.45 8.41
N GLU A 525 -6.66 -37.14 8.26
CA GLU A 525 -7.73 -36.50 7.49
C GLU A 525 -7.07 -35.58 6.44
N ALA A 526 -7.74 -35.07 5.41
CA ALA A 526 -8.85 -35.55 4.58
C ALA A 526 -9.06 -34.43 3.53
N ALA A 527 -9.25 -34.76 2.25
CA ALA A 527 -9.55 -33.76 1.22
C ALA A 527 -10.65 -34.29 0.27
N PRO A 528 -11.67 -33.48 -0.07
CA PRO A 528 -12.84 -33.98 -0.79
C PRO A 528 -12.59 -34.16 -2.29
N VAL A 529 -13.19 -35.21 -2.86
CA VAL A 529 -13.22 -35.50 -4.29
C VAL A 529 -14.58 -35.11 -4.85
N VAL A 530 -14.61 -34.46 -6.02
CA VAL A 530 -15.83 -34.18 -6.79
C VAL A 530 -15.76 -34.97 -8.11
N ALA A 531 -16.88 -35.61 -8.49
CA ALA A 531 -16.92 -36.59 -9.57
C ALA A 531 -17.08 -35.95 -10.98
N PRO A 532 -16.54 -36.58 -12.05
CA PRO A 532 -16.81 -36.18 -13.43
C PRO A 532 -18.19 -36.68 -13.90
N VAL A 533 -18.81 -35.95 -14.82
CA VAL A 533 -20.10 -36.30 -15.45
C VAL A 533 -19.88 -36.68 -16.92
N SER A 534 -20.52 -37.76 -17.37
CA SER A 534 -20.33 -38.34 -18.71
C SER A 534 -21.50 -38.01 -19.67
N ALA A 535 -21.17 -37.54 -20.88
CA ALA A 535 -22.09 -37.33 -22.00
C ALA A 535 -21.32 -37.59 -23.34
N PRO A 536 -22.00 -37.86 -24.47
CA PRO A 536 -21.71 -39.10 -25.19
C PRO A 536 -20.95 -39.00 -26.54
N VAL A 537 -20.65 -40.19 -27.07
CA VAL A 537 -19.87 -40.46 -28.29
C VAL A 537 -20.61 -40.05 -29.58
N ALA A 538 -19.84 -39.55 -30.56
CA ALA A 538 -20.22 -39.51 -31.97
C ALA A 538 -19.12 -40.17 -32.84
N THR A 539 -19.51 -40.94 -33.85
CA THR A 539 -18.61 -41.77 -34.69
C THR A 539 -18.18 -41.06 -35.99
N PRO A 540 -16.93 -41.24 -36.47
CA PRO A 540 -16.49 -40.76 -37.78
C PRO A 540 -16.89 -41.71 -38.92
N VAL A 541 -17.00 -41.18 -40.14
CA VAL A 541 -17.18 -41.92 -41.42
C VAL A 541 -16.03 -41.54 -42.37
N ALA A 542 -15.68 -42.41 -43.33
CA ALA A 542 -14.35 -42.46 -43.94
C ALA A 542 -14.27 -42.22 -45.48
N ALA A 543 -13.03 -42.03 -45.97
CA ALA A 543 -12.55 -41.97 -47.37
C ALA A 543 -13.02 -40.76 -48.23
N ALA A 544 -12.18 -39.94 -48.89
CA ALA A 544 -10.96 -40.11 -49.71
C ALA A 544 -11.23 -40.53 -51.19
N PRO A 545 -10.37 -40.21 -52.20
CA PRO A 545 -9.06 -39.54 -52.17
C PRO A 545 -8.85 -38.40 -53.22
N LEU A 546 -7.61 -37.92 -53.35
CA LEU A 546 -7.09 -36.98 -54.39
C LEU A 546 -6.87 -37.64 -55.77
N PRO A 547 -6.68 -36.83 -56.83
CA PRO A 547 -5.47 -36.96 -57.66
C PRO A 547 -4.71 -35.62 -57.82
N ALA A 548 -3.60 -35.60 -58.58
CA ALA A 548 -2.57 -34.55 -58.50
C ALA A 548 -1.97 -34.08 -59.85
N LYS A 549 -1.36 -32.88 -59.82
CA LYS A 549 -0.31 -32.31 -60.70
C LYS A 549 -0.45 -32.43 -62.24
N GLN A 550 -0.51 -31.28 -62.93
CA GLN A 550 0.42 -30.97 -64.03
C GLN A 550 0.46 -29.47 -64.41
N GLU A 551 1.62 -29.05 -64.91
CA GLU A 551 1.99 -27.76 -65.53
C GLU A 551 2.15 -27.97 -67.06
N PRO A 552 2.52 -26.96 -67.90
CA PRO A 552 2.21 -25.52 -67.89
C PRO A 552 1.81 -24.97 -69.29
N ALA A 553 1.33 -23.71 -69.40
CA ALA A 553 1.43 -22.91 -70.64
C ALA A 553 1.25 -21.39 -70.41
N LYS A 554 1.87 -20.57 -71.28
CA LYS A 554 1.62 -19.12 -71.53
C LYS A 554 1.39 -18.95 -73.06
N PRO A 555 1.26 -17.73 -73.66
CA PRO A 555 0.89 -16.40 -73.15
C PRO A 555 -0.30 -15.78 -73.96
N VAL A 556 -0.56 -14.47 -73.79
CA VAL A 556 -0.76 -13.43 -74.86
C VAL A 556 -1.23 -12.12 -74.16
N VAL A 557 -0.42 -11.05 -74.07
CA VAL A 557 -0.31 -9.83 -74.93
C VAL A 557 -1.67 -9.26 -75.42
N VAL A 558 -2.00 -7.97 -75.44
CA VAL A 558 -1.31 -6.66 -75.24
C VAL A 558 -2.16 -5.83 -74.23
N GLU A 559 -2.18 -4.49 -74.04
CA GLU A 559 -1.54 -3.31 -74.67
C GLU A 559 -1.29 -2.15 -73.67
N SER A 560 -0.77 -1.04 -74.20
CA SER A 560 -0.72 0.35 -73.72
C SER A 560 -2.08 0.91 -73.19
N ALA A 561 -2.16 2.04 -72.47
CA ALA A 561 -1.26 3.19 -72.47
C ALA A 561 -1.29 4.07 -71.19
N LYS A 562 -0.19 4.80 -70.97
CA LYS A 562 -0.06 6.09 -70.22
C LYS A 562 -0.26 7.26 -71.23
N PRO A 563 -0.14 8.59 -70.93
CA PRO A 563 0.49 9.26 -69.77
C PRO A 563 -0.15 10.62 -69.29
N VAL A 564 0.61 11.35 -68.45
CA VAL A 564 0.70 12.84 -68.28
C VAL A 564 -0.13 13.55 -67.18
N ALA A 565 0.63 14.12 -66.21
CA ALA A 565 0.42 15.40 -65.46
C ALA A 565 -0.84 15.64 -64.60
N GLU A 566 -0.90 16.61 -63.66
CA GLU A 566 0.06 17.27 -62.73
C GLU A 566 -0.78 18.22 -61.82
N VAL A 567 -0.13 19.03 -60.97
CA VAL A 567 -0.65 20.20 -60.23
C VAL A 567 -1.29 19.92 -58.86
N ALA A 568 -0.91 20.76 -57.89
CA ALA A 568 -1.42 20.88 -56.52
C ALA A 568 -1.58 22.40 -56.21
N PRO A 569 -1.64 22.89 -54.96
CA PRO A 569 -2.34 22.44 -53.76
C PRO A 569 -3.38 23.48 -53.26
N VAL A 570 -4.37 23.08 -52.42
CA VAL A 570 -5.21 24.01 -51.62
C VAL A 570 -5.43 23.46 -50.21
N ALA A 571 -5.68 24.32 -49.23
CA ALA A 571 -5.60 24.05 -47.80
C ALA A 571 -6.97 23.92 -47.07
N THR A 572 -6.89 23.75 -45.74
CA THR A 572 -7.92 24.03 -44.70
C THR A 572 -9.26 23.28 -44.75
N ALA A 573 -9.52 22.46 -43.71
CA ALA A 573 -10.60 22.71 -42.72
C ALA A 573 -10.54 21.71 -41.55
N MET A 574 -11.02 22.13 -40.36
CA MET A 574 -11.51 21.21 -39.32
C MET A 574 -12.97 20.83 -39.63
N PRO A 575 -13.49 19.78 -38.99
CA PRO A 575 -14.84 19.89 -38.45
C PRO A 575 -14.95 19.44 -36.98
N VAL A 576 -15.82 20.14 -36.24
CA VAL A 576 -16.43 19.67 -34.99
C VAL A 576 -17.67 18.85 -35.36
N ALA A 577 -17.96 17.79 -34.62
CA ALA A 577 -19.23 17.06 -34.71
C ALA A 577 -19.71 16.67 -33.31
N ALA A 578 -21.01 16.84 -33.05
CA ALA A 578 -21.64 16.53 -31.77
C ALA A 578 -23.07 16.01 -31.97
N ALA A 579 -23.53 15.18 -31.02
CA ALA A 579 -24.91 14.77 -30.76
C ALA A 579 -25.74 14.13 -31.89
N ALA A 580 -26.16 12.89 -31.64
CA ALA A 580 -27.45 12.34 -32.11
C ALA A 580 -27.93 11.30 -31.07
N GLU A 581 -29.09 11.53 -30.47
CA GLU A 581 -29.75 10.57 -29.58
C GLU A 581 -30.62 9.57 -30.37
N ALA A 582 -30.91 8.41 -29.78
CA ALA A 582 -31.89 7.46 -30.32
C ALA A 582 -32.75 6.88 -29.18
N VAL A 583 -34.07 6.88 -29.38
CA VAL A 583 -35.09 6.56 -28.37
C VAL A 583 -35.51 5.08 -28.45
N VAL A 584 -35.76 4.45 -27.30
CA VAL A 584 -36.56 3.22 -27.18
C VAL A 584 -37.59 3.42 -26.06
N ALA A 585 -38.81 2.90 -26.26
CA ALA A 585 -40.01 3.26 -25.49
C ALA A 585 -40.35 2.32 -24.32
N ALA A 586 -41.20 2.80 -23.40
CA ALA A 586 -41.74 2.08 -22.25
C ALA A 586 -43.26 1.87 -22.34
N GLN A 587 -43.79 0.84 -21.66
CA GLN A 587 -45.20 0.59 -21.26
C GLN A 587 -45.25 -0.63 -20.29
N PRO A 588 -46.32 -0.85 -19.48
CA PRO A 588 -46.85 0.04 -18.44
C PRO A 588 -47.12 -0.68 -17.09
N GLU A 589 -47.48 0.05 -16.03
CA GLU A 589 -47.92 -0.52 -14.73
C GLU A 589 -49.43 -0.88 -14.69
N PRO A 590 -49.86 -1.87 -13.88
CA PRO A 590 -51.25 -2.09 -13.49
C PRO A 590 -51.61 -1.47 -12.11
N VAL A 591 -52.87 -1.05 -11.94
CA VAL A 591 -53.36 -0.32 -10.75
C VAL A 591 -54.07 -1.23 -9.73
N LYS A 592 -54.04 -0.80 -8.45
CA LYS A 592 -54.62 -1.40 -7.23
C LYS A 592 -56.14 -1.73 -7.31
N PRO A 593 -56.63 -2.64 -6.45
CA PRO A 593 -57.92 -2.53 -5.77
C PRO A 593 -57.79 -1.90 -4.35
N VAL A 594 -58.91 -1.48 -3.76
CA VAL A 594 -59.00 -0.80 -2.45
C VAL A 594 -59.87 -1.61 -1.47
N VAL A 595 -59.53 -1.60 -0.19
CA VAL A 595 -60.42 -1.97 0.94
C VAL A 595 -60.25 -0.94 2.06
N VAL A 596 -61.32 -0.67 2.84
CA VAL A 596 -61.42 0.41 3.84
C VAL A 596 -61.94 -0.12 5.18
N ALA A 597 -61.28 0.28 6.29
CA ALA A 597 -61.78 0.39 7.66
C ALA A 597 -60.66 1.08 8.49
N GLU A 598 -60.76 2.35 8.88
CA GLU A 598 -61.52 2.93 10.02
C GLU A 598 -60.80 2.87 11.38
N SER A 599 -60.40 4.07 11.86
CA SER A 599 -60.32 4.58 13.26
C SER A 599 -59.71 3.70 14.39
N THR A 600 -58.91 4.23 15.32
CA THR A 600 -59.15 5.48 16.08
C THR A 600 -57.89 6.21 16.56
N THR A 601 -57.96 7.54 16.56
CA THR A 601 -57.28 8.49 17.46
C THR A 601 -58.35 8.99 18.47
N PRO A 602 -58.05 9.59 19.66
CA PRO A 602 -57.12 10.72 19.82
C PRO A 602 -56.38 10.90 21.18
N THR A 603 -55.57 11.97 21.25
CA THR A 603 -55.05 12.64 22.47
C THR A 603 -54.05 11.84 23.34
N GLU A 604 -53.15 12.43 24.14
CA GLU A 604 -52.97 13.83 24.55
C GLU A 604 -51.48 14.19 24.82
N ALA A 605 -51.18 15.49 24.87
CA ALA A 605 -49.93 16.11 25.35
C ALA A 605 -50.24 17.58 25.75
N PRO A 606 -49.40 18.33 26.51
CA PRO A 606 -48.02 18.06 26.93
C PRO A 606 -47.78 18.39 28.44
N ALA A 607 -46.61 19.00 28.76
CA ALA A 607 -46.22 19.71 30.00
C ALA A 607 -45.73 18.87 31.21
N SER A 608 -45.03 19.41 32.22
CA SER A 608 -43.92 20.42 32.33
C SER A 608 -43.64 20.71 33.83
N ALA A 609 -42.46 20.38 34.36
CA ALA A 609 -41.85 20.88 35.63
C ALA A 609 -40.41 20.27 35.74
N MET A 610 -39.36 20.77 36.41
CA MET A 610 -39.18 21.50 37.69
C MET A 610 -39.62 20.69 38.93
N SER A 611 -38.89 20.61 40.04
CA SER A 611 -37.46 20.86 40.36
C SER A 611 -37.09 19.92 41.56
N GLU A 612 -36.11 20.05 42.47
CA GLU A 612 -35.24 21.15 42.94
C GLU A 612 -34.03 20.58 43.73
N GLN A 613 -32.92 21.33 43.76
CA GLN A 613 -31.81 21.44 44.77
C GLN A 613 -31.30 20.28 45.69
N ALA A 614 -30.06 20.49 46.16
CA ALA A 614 -29.44 20.03 47.42
C ALA A 614 -28.93 18.56 47.48
N ASP A 615 -27.87 18.21 48.27
CA ASP A 615 -27.03 19.04 49.15
C ASP A 615 -25.57 18.53 49.33
N SER A 616 -24.73 19.37 49.94
CA SER A 616 -23.54 19.15 50.80
C SER A 616 -22.69 17.86 50.72
N GLU A 617 -21.35 18.06 50.64
CA GLU A 617 -20.27 17.45 51.48
C GLU A 617 -20.21 15.91 51.68
N LEU A 618 -19.04 15.22 51.71
CA LEU A 618 -17.90 15.44 52.63
C LEU A 618 -16.70 14.52 52.30
N THR A 619 -15.48 14.98 52.58
CA THR A 619 -14.21 14.21 52.81
C THR A 619 -13.56 13.29 51.76
N GLN A 620 -12.25 13.54 51.57
CA GLN A 620 -11.17 12.63 51.15
C GLN A 620 -10.74 11.67 52.30
N PRO A 621 -9.69 10.83 52.17
CA PRO A 621 -9.34 9.87 51.09
C PRO A 621 -8.97 8.47 51.64
N ALA A 622 -8.67 7.52 50.75
CA ALA A 622 -7.77 6.39 50.98
C ALA A 622 -7.08 5.99 49.66
#